data_AF-A0A9X1LXZ6-F1
#
_entry.id   AF-A0A9X1LXZ6-F1
#
_cell.length_a   1.000
_cell.length_b   1.000
_cell.length_c   1.000
_cell.angle_alpha   90.00
_cell.angle_beta   90.00
_cell.angle_gamma   90.00
#
_symmetry.space_group_name_H-M   'P 1'
#
loop_
_entity.id
_entity.type
_entity.pdbx_description
1 polymer ?
#
loop_
_entity_poly.entity_id
_entity_poly.type
_entity_poly.pdbx_seq_one_letter_code
_entity_poly.pdbx_strand_id
1 'polypeptide(L)'
;MLQRRFRLPSGRKADVDYYFEEFDHIAEFDGTGKYLDPALLKGRTPEEALIAEKDRGDELQRAVRAFSRWRTPAHKDPRLLYDILRRAGLPSRSARPPAGLVWA
;
A
#
# COMPACT_ATOMS: atom_id res chain seq x y z
N MET A 1 1.33 6.29 -15.54
CA MET A 1 1.60 5.02 -14.83
C MET A 1 1.44 5.29 -13.34
N LEU A 2 0.68 4.48 -12.59
CA LEU A 2 0.46 4.69 -11.14
C LEU A 2 1.61 4.13 -10.28
N GLN A 3 2.36 3.16 -10.79
CA GLN A 3 3.55 2.67 -10.12
C GLN A 3 4.70 3.67 -10.29
N ARG A 4 5.36 4.00 -9.18
CA ARG A 4 6.50 4.94 -9.15
C ARG A 4 7.61 4.40 -8.26
N ARG A 5 8.85 4.67 -8.65
CA ARG A 5 10.02 4.40 -7.83
C ARG A 5 10.36 5.60 -6.96
N PHE A 6 10.49 5.37 -5.66
CA PHE A 6 10.96 6.34 -4.68
C PHE A 6 12.41 6.05 -4.30
N ARG A 7 13.16 7.12 -4.05
CA ARG A 7 14.43 7.06 -3.33
C ARG A 7 14.13 7.39 -1.88
N LEU A 8 14.35 6.43 -0.99
CA LEU A 8 14.11 6.57 0.44
C LEU A 8 15.26 7.35 1.11
N PRO A 9 15.03 7.95 2.30
CA PRO A 9 16.08 8.62 3.06
C PRO A 9 17.31 7.75 3.35
N SER A 10 17.13 6.45 3.54
CA SER A 10 18.23 5.47 3.66
C SER A 10 19.08 5.30 2.39
N GLY A 11 18.72 5.95 1.29
CA GLY A 11 19.34 5.78 -0.04
C GLY A 11 18.80 4.57 -0.82
N ARG A 12 17.99 3.72 -0.17
CA ARG A 12 17.31 2.58 -0.81
C ARG A 12 16.31 3.06 -1.86
N LYS A 13 16.00 2.18 -2.81
CA LYS A 13 14.92 2.40 -3.78
C LYS A 13 13.73 1.52 -3.42
N ALA A 14 12.52 2.06 -3.52
CA ALA A 14 11.28 1.32 -3.31
C ALA A 14 10.32 1.60 -4.45
N ASP A 15 9.78 0.55 -5.04
CA ASP A 15 8.66 0.65 -5.99
C ASP A 15 7.36 0.60 -5.18
N VAL A 16 6.44 1.52 -5.46
CA VAL A 16 5.12 1.57 -4.82
C VAL A 16 4.02 1.08 -5.75
N ASP A 17 2.96 0.49 -5.20
CA ASP A 17 1.85 -0.04 -5.98
C ASP A 17 1.10 1.08 -6.72
N TYR A 18 0.80 2.16 -6.00
CA TYR A 18 0.10 3.33 -6.53
C TYR A 18 0.66 4.63 -5.92
N TYR A 19 0.89 5.63 -6.78
CA TYR A 19 1.22 6.99 -6.40
C TYR A 19 0.32 7.98 -7.12
N PHE A 20 -0.48 8.71 -6.34
CA PHE A 20 -1.31 9.80 -6.83
C PHE A 20 -0.53 11.12 -6.70
N GLU A 21 0.20 11.47 -7.77
CA GLU A 21 1.15 12.59 -7.78
C GLU A 21 0.53 13.93 -7.41
N GLU A 22 -0.65 14.25 -7.93
CA GLU A 22 -1.38 15.49 -7.59
C GLU A 22 -1.68 15.59 -6.08
N PHE A 23 -1.88 14.45 -5.42
CA PHE A 23 -2.22 14.38 -4.01
C PHE A 23 -1.02 14.07 -3.12
N ASP A 24 0.16 13.84 -3.71
CA ASP A 24 1.34 13.31 -3.04
C ASP A 24 0.97 12.17 -2.06
N HIS A 25 0.27 11.18 -2.61
CA HIS A 25 -0.35 10.10 -1.84
C HIS A 25 0.12 8.74 -2.35
N ILE A 26 0.76 7.95 -1.47
CA ILE A 26 1.10 6.55 -1.75
C ILE A 26 -0.02 5.63 -1.25
N ALA A 27 -0.43 4.70 -2.09
CA ALA A 27 -1.42 3.68 -1.77
C ALA A 27 -0.81 2.29 -2.01
N GLU A 28 -0.79 1.45 -0.98
CA GLU A 28 -0.13 0.13 -1.00
C GLU A 28 -1.13 -1.00 -0.70
N PHE A 29 -1.11 -2.03 -1.54
CA PHE A 29 -1.80 -3.29 -1.27
C PHE A 29 -0.83 -4.26 -0.59
N ASP A 30 -1.19 -4.69 0.62
CA ASP A 30 -0.34 -5.57 1.39
C ASP A 30 -0.92 -6.99 1.41
N GLY A 31 -0.59 -7.79 0.39
CA GLY A 31 -0.99 -9.20 0.31
C GLY A 31 -0.34 -10.05 1.40
N THR A 32 -1.11 -10.92 2.06
CA THR A 32 -0.65 -11.77 3.16
C THR A 32 0.13 -13.02 2.71
N GLY A 33 0.12 -13.35 1.42
CA GLY A 33 0.68 -14.61 0.89
C GLY A 33 2.21 -14.68 0.77
N LYS A 34 2.93 -13.58 1.02
CA LYS A 34 4.36 -13.45 0.68
C LYS A 34 5.34 -13.75 1.82
N TYR A 35 4.86 -14.14 3.01
CA TYR A 35 5.72 -14.23 4.21
C TYR A 35 6.26 -15.63 4.52
N LEU A 36 5.85 -16.65 3.78
CA LEU A 36 6.25 -18.04 4.02
C LEU A 36 6.98 -18.69 2.84
N ASP A 37 7.19 -17.95 1.75
CA ASP A 37 7.90 -18.45 0.57
C ASP A 37 9.41 -18.21 0.73
N PRO A 38 10.24 -19.26 0.88
CA PRO A 38 11.69 -19.13 1.01
C PRO A 38 12.35 -18.40 -0.16
N ALA A 39 11.78 -18.50 -1.38
CA ALA A 39 12.29 -17.80 -2.55
C ALA A 39 12.08 -16.28 -2.45
N LEU A 40 11.02 -15.84 -1.76
CA LEU A 40 10.74 -14.42 -1.50
C LEU A 40 11.55 -13.88 -0.32
N LEU A 41 11.91 -14.73 0.64
CA LEU A 41 12.74 -14.36 1.80
C LEU A 41 14.19 -14.03 1.42
N LYS A 42 14.71 -14.58 0.31
CA LYS A 42 16.06 -14.29 -0.21
C LYS A 42 17.15 -14.43 0.86
N GLY A 43 17.07 -15.49 1.68
CA GLY A 43 18.03 -15.77 2.75
C GLY A 43 17.75 -15.07 4.08
N ARG A 44 16.69 -14.25 4.18
CA ARG A 44 16.23 -13.66 5.44
C ARG A 44 15.36 -14.62 6.23
N THR A 45 15.29 -14.43 7.55
CA THR A 45 14.20 -15.02 8.33
C THR A 45 12.88 -14.28 8.05
N PRO A 46 11.71 -14.90 8.30
CA PRO A 46 10.43 -14.20 8.24
C PRO A 46 10.38 -12.93 9.09
N GLU A 47 10.99 -12.95 10.28
CA GLU A 47 11.06 -11.80 11.19
C GLU A 47 11.86 -10.64 10.58
N GLU A 48 13.03 -10.94 10.01
CA GLU A 48 13.85 -9.94 9.31
C GLU A 48 13.12 -9.35 8.11
N ALA A 49 12.39 -10.17 7.35
CA ALA A 49 11.58 -9.72 6.23
C ALA A 49 10.44 -8.78 6.68
N LEU A 50 9.78 -9.11 7.79
CA LEU A 50 8.73 -8.26 8.37
C LEU A 50 9.27 -6.92 8.87
N ILE A 51 10.42 -6.92 9.57
CA ILE A 51 11.08 -5.68 10.02
C ILE A 51 11.47 -4.83 8.82
N ALA A 52 12.13 -5.42 7.81
CA ALA A 52 12.55 -4.69 6.63
C ALA A 52 11.39 -4.08 5.83
N GLU A 53 10.24 -4.76 5.80
CA GLU A 53 9.02 -4.27 5.15
C GLU A 53 8.34 -3.15 5.95
N LYS A 54 8.37 -3.25 7.29
CA LYS A 54 7.91 -2.19 8.19
C LYS A 54 8.76 -0.93 8.02
N ASP A 55 10.08 -1.06 8.08
CA ASP A 55 11.00 0.07 7.94
C ASP A 55 10.85 0.77 6.58
N ARG A 56 10.69 -0.02 5.50
CA ARG A 56 10.38 0.50 4.16
C ARG A 56 9.09 1.32 4.19
N GLY A 57 8.03 0.79 4.81
CA GLY A 57 6.75 1.46 4.95
C GLY A 57 6.85 2.79 5.70
N ASP A 58 7.57 2.79 6.82
CA ASP A 58 7.78 3.98 7.63
C ASP A 58 8.59 5.06 6.89
N GLU A 59 9.61 4.66 6.12
CA GLU A 59 10.37 5.58 5.25
C GLU A 59 9.49 6.20 4.16
N LEU A 60 8.66 5.39 3.49
CA LEU A 60 7.73 5.90 2.48
C LEU A 60 6.70 6.86 3.08
N GLN A 61 6.13 6.51 4.24
CA GLN A 61 5.15 7.37 4.91
C GLN A 61 5.73 8.74 5.29
N ARG A 62 7.02 8.82 5.61
CA ARG A 62 7.72 10.10 5.86
C ARG A 62 8.09 10.87 4.60
N ALA A 63 8.11 10.21 3.44
CA ALA A 63 8.52 10.80 2.18
C ALA A 63 7.38 11.46 1.39
N VAL A 64 6.12 11.30 1.83
CA VAL A 64 4.93 11.80 1.14
C VAL A 64 3.94 12.44 2.11
N ARG A 65 3.04 13.28 1.59
CA ARG A 65 2.01 13.95 2.38
C ARG A 65 0.96 12.99 2.94
N ALA A 66 0.60 11.95 2.20
CA ALA A 66 -0.43 11.00 2.62
C ALA A 66 -0.09 9.56 2.24
N PHE A 67 -0.52 8.62 3.07
CA PHE A 67 -0.27 7.19 2.88
C PHE A 67 -1.50 6.37 3.25
N SER A 68 -1.86 5.40 2.42
CA SER A 68 -2.91 4.43 2.71
C SER A 68 -2.44 3.02 2.43
N ARG A 69 -2.81 2.09 3.30
CA ARG A 69 -2.55 0.67 3.12
C ARG A 69 -3.81 -0.13 3.40
N TRP A 70 -4.01 -1.19 2.64
CA TRP A 70 -5.08 -2.15 2.88
C TRP A 70 -4.64 -3.59 2.65
N ARG A 71 -5.42 -4.51 3.21
CA ARG A 71 -5.23 -5.97 3.10
C ARG A 71 -6.32 -6.56 2.21
N THR A 72 -6.21 -7.86 1.93
CA THR A 72 -7.13 -8.65 1.10
C THR A 72 -8.62 -8.41 1.35
N PRO A 73 -9.13 -8.24 2.60
CA PRO A 73 -10.55 -7.96 2.82
C PRO A 73 -11.06 -6.71 2.09
N ALA A 74 -10.31 -5.60 2.16
CA ALA A 74 -10.67 -4.37 1.45
C ALA A 74 -10.51 -4.48 -0.06
N HIS A 75 -9.66 -5.39 -0.54
CA HIS A 75 -9.54 -5.63 -1.97
C HIS A 75 -10.81 -6.28 -2.56
N LYS A 76 -11.53 -7.07 -1.75
CA LYS A 76 -12.80 -7.70 -2.13
C LYS A 76 -14.03 -6.86 -1.81
N ASP A 77 -13.89 -5.84 -0.97
CA ASP A 77 -14.95 -4.92 -0.57
C ASP A 77 -14.64 -3.48 -1.05
N PRO A 78 -15.23 -3.03 -2.18
CA PRO A 78 -15.02 -1.69 -2.71
C PRO A 78 -15.37 -0.57 -1.74
N ARG A 79 -16.39 -0.77 -0.91
CA ARG A 79 -16.83 0.25 0.05
C ARG A 79 -15.77 0.41 1.14
N LEU A 80 -15.20 -0.69 1.61
CA LEU A 80 -14.10 -0.66 2.57
C LEU A 80 -12.84 0.00 1.99
N LEU A 81 -12.46 -0.34 0.75
CA LEU A 81 -11.31 0.30 0.09
C LEU A 81 -11.55 1.81 -0.09
N TYR A 82 -12.74 2.19 -0.56
CA TYR A 82 -13.12 3.60 -0.69
C TYR A 82 -12.98 4.33 0.66
N ASP A 83 -13.48 3.75 1.75
CA ASP A 83 -13.40 4.37 3.07
C ASP A 83 -11.96 4.54 3.56
N ILE A 84 -11.09 3.56 3.33
CA ILE A 84 -9.66 3.62 3.67
C ILE A 84 -8.99 4.78 2.92
N LEU A 85 -9.17 4.85 1.60
CA LEU A 85 -8.56 5.88 0.76
C LEU A 85 -9.08 7.28 1.11
N ARG A 86 -10.40 7.44 1.26
CA ARG A 86 -11.00 8.73 1.62
C ARG A 86 -10.59 9.20 2.99
N ARG A 87 -10.52 8.31 4.00
CA ARG A 87 -10.08 8.67 5.37
C ARG A 87 -8.61 9.10 5.40
N ALA A 88 -7.78 8.52 4.53
CA ALA A 88 -6.38 8.94 4.36
C ALA A 88 -6.23 10.25 3.56
N GLY A 89 -7.34 10.89 3.15
CA GLY A 89 -7.34 12.20 2.50
C GLY A 89 -7.41 12.17 0.98
N LEU A 90 -7.37 10.99 0.33
CA LEU A 90 -7.41 10.90 -1.13
C LEU A 90 -8.81 11.26 -1.65
N PRO A 91 -9.02 12.32 -2.43
CA PRO A 91 -10.33 12.68 -2.95
C PRO A 91 -10.85 11.65 -3.96
N SER A 92 -12.17 11.62 -4.15
CA SER A 92 -12.82 10.80 -5.17
C SER A 92 -13.90 11.61 -5.88
N ARG A 93 -14.02 11.40 -7.19
CA ARG A 93 -15.13 11.92 -8.00
C ARG A 93 -16.35 11.00 -7.99
N SER A 94 -16.18 9.77 -7.52
CA SER A 94 -17.24 8.77 -7.44
C SER A 94 -17.90 8.80 -6.07
N ALA A 95 -19.20 8.50 -6.03
CA ALA A 95 -19.91 8.28 -4.79
C ALA A 95 -19.35 7.07 -4.01
N ARG A 96 -19.53 7.06 -2.70
CA ARG A 96 -19.20 5.91 -1.85
C ARG A 96 -19.98 4.67 -2.34
N PRO A 97 -19.33 3.55 -2.66
CA PRO A 97 -20.01 2.33 -3.13
C PRO A 97 -21.09 1.85 -2.14
N PRO A 98 -22.23 1.30 -2.62
CA PRO A 98 -23.26 0.75 -1.75
C PRO A 98 -22.73 -0.47 -0.98
N ALA A 99 -23.37 -0.79 0.15
CA ALA A 99 -23.02 -1.99 0.91
C ALA A 99 -23.36 -3.25 0.10
N GLY A 100 -22.53 -4.30 0.22
CA GLY A 100 -22.76 -5.60 -0.44
C GLY A 100 -22.37 -5.65 -1.93
N LEU A 101 -21.75 -4.59 -2.48
CA LEU A 101 -21.18 -4.64 -3.82
C LEU A 101 -19.94 -5.55 -3.80
N VAL A 102 -19.98 -6.66 -4.53
CA VAL A 102 -18.82 -7.52 -4.81
C VAL A 102 -18.43 -7.30 -6.26
N TRP A 103 -17.15 -7.06 -6.53
CA TRP A 103 -16.65 -7.04 -7.91
C TRP A 103 -16.80 -8.45 -8.50
N ALA A 104 -17.40 -8.54 -9.69
CA ALA A 104 -17.47 -9.78 -10.46
C ALA A 104 -16.10 -10.16 -11.03
#